data_AF-A0A526V6J5-F1
#
_entry.id   AF-A0A526V6J5-F1
#
_cell.length_a   1.000
_cell.length_b   1.000
_cell.length_c   1.000
_cell.angle_alpha   90.00
_cell.angle_beta   90.00
_cell.angle_gamma   90.00
#
_symmetry.space_group_name_H-M   'P 1'
#
loop_
_entity.id
_entity.type
_entity.pdbx_description
1 polymer ?
#
loop_
_entity_poly.entity_id
_entity_poly.type
_entity_poly.pdbx_seq_one_letter_code
_entity_poly.pdbx_strand_id
1 'polypeptide(L)'
;EAVILKHDPWCRGVVLLGLEAPQDELEAAFAATAKAPIVKGFAVGRTIFVHAAEQWLAGKMSDDEAIADMAQRFEQLTDAWLAARGRKAA
;
A
#
# COMPACT_ATOMS: atom_id res chain seq x y z
N GLU A 1 3.95 -10.01 -17.37
CA GLU A 1 4.58 -8.74 -17.81
C GLU A 1 4.85 -8.64 -19.32
N ALA A 2 4.99 -9.75 -20.07
CA ALA A 2 5.27 -9.72 -21.52
C ALA A 2 4.33 -8.84 -22.37
N VAL A 3 3.03 -8.81 -22.06
CA VAL A 3 2.05 -7.95 -22.78
C VAL A 3 2.38 -6.47 -22.60
N ILE A 4 2.69 -6.03 -21.37
CA ILE A 4 3.02 -4.63 -21.09
C ILE A 4 4.33 -4.26 -21.80
N LEU A 5 5.37 -5.09 -21.65
CA LEU A 5 6.67 -4.85 -22.27
C LEU A 5 6.61 -4.76 -23.80
N LYS A 6 5.72 -5.52 -24.43
CA LYS A 6 5.51 -5.49 -25.89
C LYS A 6 4.84 -4.20 -26.37
N HIS A 7 3.89 -3.67 -25.62
CA HIS A 7 3.05 -2.54 -26.08
C HIS A 7 3.44 -1.20 -25.46
N ASP A 8 4.23 -1.20 -24.39
CA ASP A 8 4.73 -0.01 -23.73
C ASP A 8 6.22 -0.17 -23.35
N PRO A 9 7.15 0.13 -24.30
CA PRO A 9 8.59 0.07 -24.03
C PRO A 9 9.07 1.17 -23.06
N TRP A 10 8.23 2.17 -22.77
CA TRP A 10 8.54 3.26 -21.86
C TRP A 10 8.07 2.98 -20.43
N CYS A 11 7.25 1.97 -20.21
CA CYS A 11 6.85 1.54 -18.87
C CYS A 11 8.10 1.25 -18.00
N ARG A 12 8.21 1.94 -16.86
CA ARG A 12 9.31 1.75 -15.89
C ARG A 12 8.90 0.99 -14.63
N GLY A 13 7.63 0.61 -14.57
CA GLY A 13 7.06 -0.13 -13.46
C GLY A 13 5.58 0.14 -13.34
N VAL A 14 4.91 -0.74 -12.59
CA VAL A 14 3.52 -0.58 -12.20
C VAL A 14 3.42 -0.56 -10.68
N VAL A 15 2.39 0.11 -10.18
CA VAL A 15 2.04 0.12 -8.76
C VAL A 15 0.71 -0.57 -8.56
N LEU A 16 0.59 -1.32 -7.46
CA LEU A 16 -0.65 -1.97 -7.08
C LEU A 16 -1.59 -0.95 -6.43
N LEU A 17 -2.82 -0.83 -6.90
CA LEU A 17 -3.82 0.08 -6.31
C LEU A 17 -4.52 -0.61 -5.12
N GLY A 18 -4.68 0.13 -4.02
CA GLY A 18 -5.29 -0.44 -2.81
C GLY A 18 -6.81 -0.54 -2.84
N LEU A 19 -7.50 0.30 -3.61
CA LEU A 19 -8.97 0.26 -3.83
C LEU A 19 -9.84 0.21 -2.55
N GLU A 20 -9.40 0.76 -1.42
CA GLU A 20 -10.08 0.60 -0.10
C GLU A 20 -10.15 -0.84 0.41
N ALA A 21 -9.35 -1.74 -0.15
CA ALA A 21 -9.33 -3.10 0.30
C ALA A 21 -8.89 -3.18 1.78
N PRO A 22 -9.47 -4.14 2.54
CA PRO A 22 -8.96 -4.56 3.83
C PRO A 22 -7.46 -4.91 3.78
N GLN A 23 -6.80 -4.81 4.93
CA GLN A 23 -5.35 -5.03 5.00
C GLN A 23 -4.95 -6.46 4.59
N ASP A 24 -5.70 -7.47 4.98
CA ASP A 24 -5.46 -8.87 4.62
C ASP A 24 -5.57 -9.12 3.10
N GLU A 25 -6.50 -8.43 2.42
CA GLU A 25 -6.57 -8.46 0.96
C GLU A 25 -5.35 -7.80 0.30
N LEU A 26 -4.85 -6.68 0.86
CA LEU A 26 -3.64 -6.03 0.38
C LEU A 26 -2.41 -6.93 0.56
N GLU A 27 -2.29 -7.59 1.70
CA GLU A 27 -1.21 -8.55 1.99
C GLU A 27 -1.21 -9.71 0.98
N ALA A 28 -2.38 -10.28 0.70
CA ALA A 28 -2.54 -11.31 -0.32
C ALA A 28 -2.15 -10.81 -1.72
N ALA A 29 -2.53 -9.57 -2.06
CA ALA A 29 -2.19 -8.95 -3.33
C ALA A 29 -0.67 -8.67 -3.46
N PHE A 30 0.00 -8.29 -2.38
CA PHE A 30 1.46 -8.13 -2.34
C PHE A 30 2.16 -9.48 -2.57
N ALA A 31 1.72 -10.54 -1.89
CA ALA A 31 2.27 -11.88 -2.08
C ALA A 31 2.08 -12.39 -3.52
N ALA A 32 0.89 -12.19 -4.10
CA ALA A 32 0.58 -12.59 -5.47
C ALA A 32 1.47 -11.90 -6.52
N THR A 33 1.93 -10.68 -6.24
CA THR A 33 2.74 -9.88 -7.17
C THR A 33 4.24 -9.93 -6.89
N ALA A 34 4.69 -10.61 -5.82
CA ALA A 34 6.08 -10.65 -5.41
C ALA A 34 7.05 -11.16 -6.50
N LYS A 35 6.58 -12.09 -7.34
CA LYS A 35 7.36 -12.69 -8.44
C LYS A 35 7.25 -11.92 -9.77
N ALA A 36 6.56 -10.78 -9.82
CA ALA A 36 6.44 -9.94 -11.01
C ALA A 36 7.38 -8.72 -10.90
N PRO A 37 8.55 -8.73 -11.56
CA PRO A 37 9.54 -7.65 -11.49
C PRO A 37 9.01 -6.28 -11.93
N ILE A 38 8.04 -6.24 -12.85
CA ILE A 38 7.42 -4.98 -13.28
C ILE A 38 6.65 -4.27 -12.16
N VAL A 39 6.19 -4.99 -11.13
CA VAL A 39 5.48 -4.38 -9.99
C VAL A 39 6.51 -3.81 -9.02
N LYS A 40 6.50 -2.49 -8.83
CA LYS A 40 7.54 -1.75 -8.08
C LYS A 40 7.10 -1.23 -6.72
N GLY A 41 5.80 -1.20 -6.47
CA GLY A 41 5.24 -0.68 -5.22
C GLY A 41 3.73 -0.78 -5.19
N PHE A 42 3.13 -0.02 -4.29
CA PHE A 42 1.70 0.14 -4.15
C PHE A 42 1.33 1.62 -4.03
N ALA A 43 0.08 1.93 -4.36
CA ALA A 43 -0.56 3.21 -4.14
C ALA A 43 -1.86 2.95 -3.36
N VAL A 44 -1.78 3.14 -2.05
CA VAL A 44 -2.87 2.90 -1.10
C VAL A 44 -3.12 4.22 -0.38
N GLY A 45 -4.35 4.72 -0.43
CA GLY A 45 -4.74 5.99 0.20
C GLY A 45 -5.79 5.76 1.27
N ARG A 46 -7.04 5.51 0.84
CA ARG A 46 -8.20 5.46 1.75
C ARG A 46 -8.05 4.41 2.86
N THR A 47 -7.43 3.25 2.61
CA THR A 47 -7.11 2.27 3.67
C THR A 47 -6.21 2.84 4.79
N ILE A 48 -5.38 3.85 4.49
CA ILE A 48 -4.52 4.52 5.48
C ILE A 48 -5.28 5.62 6.22
N PHE A 49 -5.97 6.52 5.51
CA PHE A 49 -6.44 7.76 6.12
C PHE A 49 -7.95 7.83 6.40
N VAL A 50 -8.80 6.98 5.80
CA VAL A 50 -10.26 7.20 5.86
C VAL A 50 -10.79 7.16 7.29
N HIS A 51 -10.31 6.21 8.09
CA HIS A 51 -10.70 6.08 9.49
C HIS A 51 -10.24 7.28 10.33
N ALA A 52 -8.97 7.67 10.21
CA ALA A 52 -8.42 8.83 10.91
C ALA A 52 -9.18 10.11 10.52
N ALA A 53 -9.45 10.31 9.21
CA ALA A 53 -10.19 11.46 8.72
C ALA A 53 -11.62 11.52 9.30
N GLU A 54 -12.34 10.39 9.34
CA GLU A 54 -13.67 10.31 9.94
C GLU A 54 -13.67 10.70 11.42
N GLN A 55 -12.75 10.15 12.21
CA GLN A 55 -12.70 10.44 13.65
C GLN A 55 -12.21 11.85 13.96
N TRP A 56 -11.23 12.34 13.20
CA TRP A 56 -10.66 13.66 13.34
C TRP A 56 -11.69 14.75 12.99
N LEU A 57 -12.38 14.63 11.86
CA LEU A 57 -13.45 15.55 11.47
C LEU A 57 -14.64 15.52 12.44
N ALA A 58 -14.88 14.40 13.12
CA ALA A 58 -15.90 14.27 14.15
C ALA A 58 -15.47 14.84 15.52
N GLY A 59 -14.24 15.35 15.65
CA GLY A 59 -13.68 15.83 16.93
C GLY A 59 -13.44 14.72 17.96
N LYS A 60 -13.35 13.47 17.51
CA LYS A 60 -13.15 12.26 18.35
C LYS A 60 -11.70 11.80 18.40
N MET A 61 -10.84 12.44 17.62
CA MET A 61 -9.43 12.13 17.48
C MET A 61 -8.66 13.45 17.38
N SER A 62 -7.60 13.58 18.17
CA SER A 62 -6.68 14.70 18.11
C SER A 62 -5.77 14.63 16.88
N ASP A 63 -5.08 15.72 16.58
CA ASP A 63 -4.11 15.78 15.49
C ASP A 63 -3.01 14.72 15.67
N ASP A 64 -2.46 14.60 16.88
CA ASP A 64 -1.41 13.64 17.20
C ASP A 64 -1.88 12.18 17.06
N GLU A 65 -3.12 11.88 17.49
CA GLU A 65 -3.71 10.55 17.32
C GLU A 65 -3.95 10.22 15.84
N ALA A 66 -4.41 11.19 15.04
CA ALA A 66 -4.64 11.00 13.61
C ALA A 66 -3.32 10.75 12.86
N ILE A 67 -2.27 11.51 13.19
CA ILE A 67 -0.92 11.31 12.63
C ILE A 67 -0.39 9.93 13.00
N ALA A 68 -0.51 9.53 14.27
CA ALA A 68 -0.03 8.23 14.75
C ALA A 68 -0.78 7.06 14.08
N ASP A 69 -2.11 7.12 13.98
CA ASP A 69 -2.91 6.05 13.33
C ASP A 69 -2.54 5.90 11.85
N MET A 70 -2.44 7.01 11.10
CA MET A 70 -2.04 6.96 9.69
C MET A 70 -0.60 6.46 9.51
N ALA A 71 0.34 6.90 10.35
CA ALA A 71 1.72 6.45 10.30
C ALA A 71 1.85 4.95 10.58
N GLN A 72 1.16 4.45 11.61
CA GLN A 72 1.14 3.03 11.96
C GLN A 72 0.58 2.17 10.83
N ARG A 73 -0.54 2.58 10.21
CA ARG A 73 -1.12 1.86 9.06
C ARG A 73 -0.17 1.83 7.86
N PHE A 74 0.51 2.95 7.60
CA PHE A 74 1.49 3.01 6.52
C PHE A 74 2.71 2.10 6.78
N GLU A 75 3.20 2.06 8.02
CA GLU A 75 4.28 1.16 8.45
C GLU A 75 3.88 -0.30 8.25
N GLN A 76 2.70 -0.71 8.72
CA GLN A 76 2.20 -2.09 8.56
C GLN A 76 2.13 -2.52 7.10
N LEU A 77 1.64 -1.66 6.21
CA LEU A 77 1.60 -1.95 4.77
C LEU A 77 2.99 -2.03 4.15
N THR A 78 3.92 -1.18 4.60
CA THR A 78 5.31 -1.19 4.14
C THR A 78 6.01 -2.48 4.57
N ASP A 79 5.82 -2.91 5.81
CA ASP A 79 6.36 -4.17 6.34
C ASP A 79 5.80 -5.37 5.59
N ALA A 80 4.49 -5.41 5.36
CA ALA A 80 3.85 -6.47 4.57
C ALA A 80 4.42 -6.55 3.15
N TRP A 81 4.60 -5.41 2.48
CA TRP A 81 5.18 -5.33 1.14
C TRP A 81 6.62 -5.86 1.10
N LEU A 82 7.43 -5.51 2.10
CA LEU A 82 8.83 -5.93 2.20
C LEU A 82 8.94 -7.42 2.53
N ALA A 83 8.14 -7.90 3.48
CA ALA A 83 8.06 -9.30 3.86
C ALA A 83 7.69 -10.19 2.66
N ALA A 84 6.68 -9.79 1.87
CA ALA A 84 6.28 -10.48 0.65
C ALA A 84 7.42 -10.64 -0.38
N ARG A 85 8.44 -9.79 -0.31
CA ARG A 85 9.59 -9.75 -1.24
C ARG A 85 10.90 -10.22 -0.61
N GLY A 86 10.88 -10.74 0.62
CA GLY A 86 12.07 -11.17 1.34
C GLY A 86 13.06 -10.03 1.60
N ARG A 87 12.59 -8.78 1.64
CA ARG A 87 13.38 -7.60 1.99
C ARG A 87 13.09 -7.25 3.45
N LYS A 88 14.10 -6.80 4.19
CA LYS A 88 13.87 -6.15 5.48
C LYS A 88 13.60 -4.66 5.27
N ALA A 89 12.73 -4.07 6.10
CA ALA A 89 12.66 -2.62 6.25
C ALA A 89 14.03 -2.11 6.68
N ALA A 90 14.44 -0.99 6.09
CA ALA A 90 15.74 -0.37 6.31
C ALA A 90 15.78 0.32 7.68
#